data_AF-A0A7S4P0N6-F1
#
_entry.id   AF-A0A7S4P0N6-F1
#
_cell.length_a   1.000
_cell.length_b   1.000
_cell.length_c   1.000
_cell.angle_alpha   90.00
_cell.angle_beta   90.00
_cell.angle_gamma   90.00
#
_symmetry.space_group_name_H-M   'P 1'
#
loop_
_entity.id
_entity.type
_entity.pdbx_description
1 polymer ?
#
loop_
_entity_poly.entity_id
_entity_poly.type
_entity_poly.pdbx_seq_one_letter_code
_entity_poly.pdbx_strand_id
1 'polypeptide(L)'
;GMYGLGNAILSKIPLINVRNYEYSVPEQERGVIQAQLLLPSSSSSPSSTPWITVNCTHLDVFDEDGETRNQELKEFLDWMHGEEKEEKNQQQHILCGDFNALLRSDYNQTQWDWILEQNEFREVDHKTTTKSTNTLQSLILKGWQEAFYSPSSSSSSSSS
;
A
#
# COMPACT_ATOMS: atom_id res chain seq x y z
N GLY A 1 -0.48 -0.68 26.41
CA GLY A 1 0.11 -1.33 25.23
C GLY A 1 -1.00 -1.44 24.24
N MET A 2 -1.01 -0.56 23.24
CA MET A 2 -2.02 -0.54 22.19
C MET A 2 -1.89 -1.80 21.34
N TYR A 3 -3.02 -2.38 20.97
CA TYR A 3 -3.06 -3.55 20.12
C TYR A 3 -2.42 -3.19 18.77
N GLY A 4 -1.58 -4.07 18.23
CA GLY A 4 -0.83 -3.77 17.03
C GLY A 4 -1.76 -3.72 15.82
N LEU A 5 -1.48 -2.83 14.86
CA LEU A 5 -2.15 -2.65 13.57
C LEU A 5 -2.17 -3.91 12.67
N GLY A 6 -1.84 -5.09 13.21
CA GLY A 6 -1.68 -6.36 12.48
C GLY A 6 -0.40 -6.45 11.63
N ASN A 7 0.34 -5.36 11.48
CA ASN A 7 1.52 -5.28 10.62
C ASN A 7 2.83 -5.49 11.40
N ALA A 8 3.83 -6.07 10.73
CA ALA A 8 5.19 -6.20 11.25
C ALA A 8 6.22 -6.18 10.11
N ILE A 9 7.34 -5.48 10.30
CA ILE A 9 8.49 -5.52 9.41
C ILE A 9 9.63 -6.23 10.13
N LEU A 10 10.10 -7.33 9.55
CA LEU A 10 11.28 -8.07 10.02
C LEU A 10 12.38 -7.95 8.96
N SER A 11 13.60 -7.62 9.38
CA SER A 11 14.71 -7.37 8.46
C SER A 11 16.00 -8.02 8.92
N LYS A 12 16.74 -8.60 7.95
CA LYS A 12 18.15 -9.02 8.14
C LYS A 12 19.13 -7.84 8.02
N ILE A 13 18.67 -6.73 7.47
CA ILE A 13 19.41 -5.49 7.27
C ILE A 13 19.03 -4.50 8.39
N PRO A 14 19.96 -3.69 8.92
CA PRO A 14 19.64 -2.74 9.99
C PRO A 14 18.50 -1.79 9.62
N LEU A 15 17.54 -1.66 10.55
CA LEU A 15 16.50 -0.63 10.51
C LEU A 15 17.05 0.63 11.18
N ILE A 16 17.07 1.75 10.47
CA ILE A 16 17.61 3.02 10.99
C ILE A 16 16.52 3.98 11.45
N ASN A 17 15.29 3.80 10.96
CA ASN A 17 14.13 4.55 11.38
C ASN A 17 12.90 3.64 11.24
N VAL A 18 12.00 3.70 12.22
CA VAL A 18 10.73 2.98 12.20
C VAL A 18 9.66 3.90 12.74
N ARG A 19 8.56 4.00 12.00
CA ARG A 19 7.40 4.81 12.37
C ARG A 19 6.12 4.12 11.94
N ASN A 20 5.02 4.52 12.54
CA ASN A 20 3.70 4.03 12.18
C ASN A 20 2.74 5.20 12.01
N TYR A 21 1.75 4.99 11.16
CA TYR A 21 0.64 5.91 10.97
C TYR A 21 -0.65 5.11 11.00
N GLU A 22 -1.58 5.53 11.84
CA GLU A 22 -2.90 4.94 12.00
C GLU A 22 -3.89 5.70 11.13
N TYR A 23 -4.72 4.97 10.37
CA TYR A 23 -5.71 5.59 9.49
C TYR A 23 -6.84 6.21 10.31
N SER A 24 -7.44 7.28 9.80
CA SER A 24 -8.49 8.01 10.51
C SER A 24 -9.90 7.41 10.36
N VAL A 25 -10.09 6.53 9.39
CA VAL A 25 -11.39 5.98 9.00
C VAL A 25 -11.64 4.49 9.25
N PRO A 26 -10.76 3.69 9.87
CA PRO A 26 -11.03 2.27 9.92
C PRO A 26 -11.93 1.95 11.12
N GLU A 27 -12.92 1.08 10.92
CA GLU A 27 -13.74 0.53 12.02
C GLU A 27 -12.91 -0.33 12.99
N GLN A 28 -11.74 -0.79 12.55
CA GLN A 28 -10.76 -1.53 13.33
C GLN A 28 -9.41 -0.81 13.25
N GLU A 29 -8.57 -0.89 14.27
CA GLU A 29 -7.22 -0.30 14.21
C GLU A 29 -6.47 -0.84 12.97
N ARG A 30 -6.16 0.08 12.04
CA ARG A 30 -5.45 -0.16 10.77
C ARG A 30 -4.48 0.98 10.51
N GLY A 31 -3.44 0.67 9.76
CA GLY A 31 -2.40 1.66 9.49
C GLY A 31 -1.23 1.08 8.72
N VAL A 32 -0.22 1.92 8.55
CA VAL A 32 1.03 1.58 7.89
C VAL A 32 2.17 1.57 8.90
N ILE A 33 3.07 0.61 8.77
CA ILE A 33 4.40 0.67 9.39
C ILE A 33 5.38 1.02 8.28
N GLN A 34 6.16 2.08 8.50
CA GLN A 34 7.27 2.43 7.65
C GLN A 34 8.59 2.14 8.36
N ALA A 35 9.52 1.50 7.65
CA ALA A 35 10.88 1.30 8.12
C ALA A 35 11.90 1.72 7.04
N GLN A 36 12.95 2.40 7.45
CA GLN A 36 14.11 2.68 6.61
C GLN A 36 15.18 1.61 6.83
N LEU A 37 15.59 0.94 5.75
CA LEU A 37 16.62 -0.10 5.77
C LEU A 37 17.93 0.46 5.25
N LEU A 38 19.00 0.33 6.03
CA LEU A 38 20.33 0.79 5.64
C LEU A 38 20.98 -0.19 4.66
N LEU A 39 21.09 0.19 3.40
CA LEU A 39 21.66 -0.68 2.38
C LEU A 39 23.20 -0.78 2.53
N PRO A 40 23.78 -1.97 2.29
CA PRO A 40 25.23 -2.10 2.23
C PRO A 40 25.79 -1.19 1.13
N SER A 41 26.63 -0.22 1.49
CA SER A 41 27.34 0.58 0.48
C SER A 41 28.45 -0.27 -0.16
N SER A 42 28.37 -0.47 -1.47
CA SER A 42 29.49 -0.99 -2.28
C SER A 42 30.53 0.07 -2.62
N SER A 43 30.23 1.34 -2.32
CA SER A 43 31.05 2.50 -2.65
C SER A 43 31.88 2.95 -1.45
N SER A 44 33.17 3.19 -1.71
CA SER A 44 34.12 3.83 -0.79
C SER A 44 33.92 5.35 -0.65
N SER A 45 32.88 5.92 -1.25
CA SER A 45 32.56 7.35 -1.15
C SER A 45 31.66 7.63 0.07
N PRO A 46 32.10 8.48 1.03
CA PRO A 46 31.45 8.66 2.32
C PRO A 46 30.23 9.61 2.32
N SER A 47 29.75 10.08 1.17
CA SER A 47 28.80 11.21 1.15
C SER A 47 27.32 10.88 1.28
N SER A 48 26.91 9.60 1.26
CA SER A 48 25.61 9.17 1.80
C SER A 48 25.57 7.64 1.85
N THR A 49 25.28 7.05 3.02
CA THR A 49 24.95 5.63 3.07
C THR A 49 23.56 5.47 2.46
N PRO A 50 23.37 4.62 1.45
CA PRO A 50 22.06 4.46 0.82
C PRO A 50 21.08 3.79 1.79
N TRP A 51 19.82 4.22 1.77
CA TRP A 51 18.72 3.53 2.45
C TRP A 51 17.52 3.39 1.51
N ILE A 52 16.67 2.42 1.83
CA ILE A 52 15.39 2.20 1.16
C ILE A 52 14.27 2.26 2.19
N THR A 53 13.13 2.85 1.80
CA THR A 53 11.97 2.99 2.67
C THR A 53 10.97 1.88 2.34
N VAL A 54 10.62 1.05 3.32
CA VAL A 54 9.61 -0.01 3.18
C VAL A 54 8.39 0.39 3.98
N ASN A 55 7.22 0.40 3.32
CA ASN A 55 5.93 0.72 3.88
C ASN A 55 5.07 -0.55 3.83
N CYS A 56 4.66 -1.05 4.99
CA CYS A 56 3.83 -2.23 5.14
C CYS A 56 2.45 -1.82 5.66
N THR A 57 1.40 -2.05 4.88
CA THR A 57 0.03 -1.72 5.25
C THR A 57 -0.90 -2.94 5.22
N HIS A 58 -2.00 -2.85 5.94
CA HIS A 58 -3.14 -3.74 5.85
C HIS A 58 -4.35 -2.83 5.70
N LEU A 59 -4.89 -2.71 4.48
CA LEU A 59 -6.03 -1.85 4.19
C LEU A 59 -7.34 -2.53 4.60
N ASP A 60 -8.42 -1.77 4.58
CA ASP A 60 -9.73 -2.27 4.95
C ASP A 60 -10.23 -3.41 4.05
N VAL A 61 -10.83 -4.42 4.70
CA VAL A 61 -11.39 -5.61 4.06
C VAL A 61 -12.92 -5.55 3.93
N PHE A 62 -13.56 -4.59 4.59
CA PHE A 62 -15.01 -4.47 4.76
C PHE A 62 -15.54 -3.23 4.02
N ASP A 63 -15.37 -3.25 2.71
CA ASP A 63 -15.93 -2.26 1.79
C ASP A 63 -15.78 -2.81 0.37
N GLU A 64 -16.86 -3.27 -0.26
CA GLU A 64 -16.80 -3.79 -1.62
C GLU A 64 -16.51 -2.71 -2.67
N ASP A 65 -16.97 -1.49 -2.43
CA ASP A 65 -16.81 -0.37 -3.37
C ASP A 65 -15.36 0.15 -3.36
N GLY A 66 -14.66 -0.08 -2.23
CA GLY A 66 -13.24 0.21 -2.06
C GLY A 66 -12.94 1.68 -1.77
N GLU A 67 -13.94 2.44 -1.34
CA GLU A 67 -13.77 3.86 -0.98
C GLU A 67 -12.93 4.03 0.27
N THR A 68 -13.20 3.23 1.29
CA THR A 68 -12.45 3.19 2.56
C THR A 68 -10.98 2.89 2.27
N ARG A 69 -10.69 1.82 1.50
CA ARG A 69 -9.33 1.51 1.06
C ARG A 69 -8.68 2.64 0.27
N ASN A 70 -9.41 3.29 -0.62
CA ASN A 70 -8.89 4.41 -1.39
C ASN A 70 -8.63 5.64 -0.52
N GLN A 71 -9.45 5.88 0.51
CA GLN A 71 -9.25 6.94 1.49
C GLN A 71 -8.04 6.66 2.39
N GLU A 72 -7.91 5.46 2.94
CA GLU A 72 -6.73 5.01 3.70
C GLU A 72 -5.46 5.13 2.86
N LEU A 73 -5.52 4.70 1.59
CA LEU A 73 -4.40 4.83 0.67
C LEU A 73 -4.06 6.30 0.41
N LYS A 74 -5.06 7.15 0.19
CA LYS A 74 -4.84 8.60 -0.02
C LYS A 74 -4.21 9.22 1.22
N GLU A 75 -4.72 8.90 2.40
CA GLU A 75 -4.20 9.39 3.69
C GLU A 75 -2.74 8.98 3.89
N PHE A 76 -2.40 7.72 3.61
CA PHE A 76 -1.03 7.23 3.59
C PHE A 76 -0.12 8.00 2.62
N LEU A 77 -0.56 8.19 1.37
CA LEU A 77 0.22 8.91 0.36
C LEU A 77 0.42 10.37 0.76
N ASP A 78 -0.61 11.03 1.29
CA ASP A 78 -0.54 12.41 1.77
C ASP A 78 0.42 12.53 2.95
N TRP A 79 0.39 11.55 3.89
CA TRP A 79 1.33 11.46 5.00
C TRP A 79 2.79 11.32 4.52
N MET A 80 3.07 10.44 3.56
CA MET A 80 4.41 10.31 2.98
C MET A 80 4.89 11.60 2.30
N HIS A 81 4.06 12.22 1.45
CA HIS A 81 4.43 13.42 0.71
C HIS A 81 4.55 14.68 1.57
N GLY A 82 3.83 14.73 2.70
CA GLY A 82 3.99 15.78 3.70
C GLY A 82 5.41 15.86 4.25
N GLU A 83 6.09 14.71 4.32
CA GLU A 83 7.40 14.55 4.95
C GLU A 83 8.56 14.58 3.94
N GLU A 84 8.34 14.15 2.69
CA GLU A 84 9.33 14.25 1.60
C GLU A 84 9.77 15.69 1.28
N LYS A 85 9.02 16.70 1.73
CA LYS A 85 9.42 18.12 1.55
C LYS A 85 10.73 18.47 2.28
N GLU A 86 11.12 17.71 3.30
CA GLU A 86 12.36 17.95 4.04
C GLU A 86 13.56 17.19 3.49
N GLU A 87 13.36 16.10 2.75
CA GLU A 87 14.42 15.22 2.26
C GLU A 87 14.46 15.20 0.72
N LYS A 88 15.15 16.16 0.11
CA LYS A 88 15.32 16.33 -1.35
C LYS A 88 16.07 15.20 -2.08
N ASN A 89 16.33 14.06 -1.44
CA ASN A 89 16.97 12.93 -2.10
C ASN A 89 15.91 12.00 -2.69
N GLN A 90 16.14 11.52 -3.91
CA GLN A 90 15.33 10.49 -4.57
C GLN A 90 15.36 9.19 -3.74
N GLN A 91 14.48 9.10 -2.74
CA GLN A 91 14.33 7.90 -1.93
C GLN A 91 13.54 6.88 -2.71
N GLN A 92 13.99 5.63 -2.67
CA GLN A 92 13.23 4.52 -3.20
C GLN A 92 12.26 4.04 -2.13
N HIS A 93 10.99 3.92 -2.50
CA HIS A 93 9.94 3.42 -1.62
C HIS A 93 9.46 2.06 -2.14
N ILE A 94 9.34 1.11 -1.22
CA ILE A 94 8.60 -0.13 -1.42
C ILE A 94 7.31 0.02 -0.63
N LEU A 95 6.17 -0.22 -1.28
CA LEU A 95 4.88 -0.35 -0.64
C LEU A 95 4.43 -1.79 -0.78
N CYS A 96 4.08 -2.41 0.34
CA CYS A 96 3.67 -3.81 0.40
C CYS A 96 2.66 -4.05 1.53
N GLY A 97 2.14 -5.27 1.58
CA GLY A 97 1.19 -5.72 2.59
C GLY A 97 -0.12 -6.19 1.97
N ASP A 98 -1.16 -6.25 2.78
CA ASP A 98 -2.48 -6.70 2.34
C ASP A 98 -3.34 -5.49 1.96
N PHE A 99 -3.47 -5.24 0.67
CA PHE A 99 -4.29 -4.13 0.19
C PHE A 99 -5.78 -4.45 0.21
N ASN A 100 -6.18 -5.69 0.50
CA ASN A 100 -7.57 -6.16 0.40
C ASN A 100 -8.25 -5.68 -0.90
N ALA A 101 -7.49 -5.67 -2.01
CA ALA A 101 -8.00 -5.30 -3.33
C ALA A 101 -8.87 -6.46 -3.86
N LEU A 102 -10.10 -6.53 -3.35
CA LEU A 102 -11.03 -7.61 -3.64
C LEU A 102 -11.36 -7.62 -5.15
N LEU A 103 -11.07 -8.73 -5.83
CA LEU A 103 -11.66 -9.01 -7.13
C LEU A 103 -12.73 -10.08 -6.95
N ARG A 104 -13.94 -9.86 -7.46
CA ARG A 104 -15.02 -10.87 -7.41
C ARG A 104 -14.56 -12.24 -7.89
N SER A 105 -13.67 -12.29 -8.90
CA SER A 105 -13.10 -13.52 -9.45
C SER A 105 -12.32 -14.38 -8.46
N ASP A 106 -11.83 -13.77 -7.37
CA ASP A 106 -10.95 -14.42 -6.40
C ASP A 106 -11.74 -15.19 -5.33
N TYR A 107 -13.07 -15.03 -5.31
CA TYR A 107 -13.97 -15.59 -4.32
C TYR A 107 -15.00 -16.53 -4.94
N ASN A 108 -15.32 -17.61 -4.26
CA ASN A 108 -16.54 -18.38 -4.58
C ASN A 108 -17.80 -17.63 -4.10
N GLN A 109 -18.99 -18.09 -4.50
CA GLN A 109 -20.24 -17.41 -4.17
C GLN A 109 -20.44 -17.26 -2.65
N THR A 110 -20.18 -18.31 -1.86
CA THR A 110 -20.34 -18.27 -0.40
C THR A 110 -19.41 -17.27 0.27
N GLN A 111 -18.16 -17.18 -0.18
CA GLN A 111 -17.21 -16.20 0.33
C GLN A 111 -17.64 -14.78 -0.02
N TRP A 112 -18.17 -14.57 -1.22
CA TRP A 112 -18.68 -13.28 -1.65
C TRP A 112 -19.92 -12.85 -0.88
N ASP A 113 -20.87 -13.76 -0.69
CA ASP A 113 -22.09 -13.52 0.09
C ASP A 113 -21.73 -13.14 1.54
N TRP A 114 -20.72 -13.77 2.13
CA TRP A 114 -20.24 -13.39 3.45
C TRP A 114 -19.67 -11.97 3.50
N ILE A 115 -18.89 -11.55 2.48
CA ILE A 115 -18.36 -10.18 2.39
C ILE A 115 -19.52 -9.17 2.30
N LEU A 116 -20.51 -9.44 1.44
CA LEU A 116 -21.73 -8.64 1.32
C LEU A 116 -22.48 -8.52 2.66
N GLU A 117 -22.68 -9.63 3.35
CA GLU A 117 -23.34 -9.66 4.67
C GLU A 117 -22.57 -8.84 5.72
N GLN A 118 -21.24 -8.88 5.69
CA GLN A 118 -20.43 -8.05 6.59
C GLN A 118 -20.57 -6.56 6.28
N ASN A 119 -20.67 -6.17 5.02
CA ASN A 119 -20.88 -4.77 4.62
C ASN A 119 -22.24 -4.24 5.09
N GLU A 120 -23.31 -5.03 4.92
CA GLU A 120 -24.65 -4.66 5.37
C GLU A 120 -24.72 -4.53 6.90
N PHE A 121 -24.11 -5.48 7.62
CA PHE A 121 -24.04 -5.44 9.09
C PHE A 121 -23.33 -4.18 9.62
N ARG A 122 -22.39 -3.63 8.84
CA ARG A 122 -21.55 -2.48 9.20
C ARG A 122 -22.11 -1.13 8.72
N GLU A 123 -23.27 -1.12 8.06
CA GLU A 123 -23.91 0.09 7.53
C GLU A 123 -23.00 0.90 6.57
N VAL A 124 -22.18 0.21 5.76
CA VAL A 124 -21.37 0.86 4.71
C VAL A 124 -22.34 1.56 3.73
N ASP A 125 -22.32 2.91 3.68
CA ASP A 125 -23.29 3.70 2.92
C ASP A 125 -22.96 3.72 1.42
N HIS A 126 -23.64 2.87 0.65
CA HIS A 126 -23.49 2.78 -0.81
C HIS A 126 -24.06 3.99 -1.59
N LYS A 127 -24.69 5.00 -0.95
CA LYS A 127 -25.57 5.97 -1.65
C LYS A 127 -24.87 7.12 -2.39
N THR A 128 -23.55 7.27 -2.35
CA THR A 128 -22.83 8.37 -3.03
C THR A 128 -21.88 7.96 -4.15
N THR A 129 -21.81 6.69 -4.52
CA THR A 129 -20.54 6.17 -5.02
C THR A 129 -20.62 5.66 -6.46
N THR A 130 -20.24 6.51 -7.42
CA THR A 130 -20.05 6.12 -8.82
C THR A 130 -18.63 5.63 -9.08
N LYS A 131 -18.51 4.42 -9.62
CA LYS A 131 -17.33 3.83 -10.30
C LYS A 131 -16.10 3.61 -9.41
N SER A 132 -15.97 2.37 -8.91
CA SER A 132 -14.74 1.83 -8.34
C SER A 132 -13.53 2.09 -9.25
N THR A 133 -12.63 2.96 -8.81
CA THR A 133 -11.25 2.97 -9.28
C THR A 133 -10.49 1.95 -8.46
N ASN A 134 -10.05 0.88 -9.13
CA ASN A 134 -9.21 -0.17 -8.56
C ASN A 134 -8.02 0.48 -7.81
N THR A 135 -7.83 0.17 -6.52
CA THR A 135 -6.77 0.72 -5.67
C THR A 135 -5.38 0.60 -6.32
N LEU A 136 -5.13 -0.47 -7.09
CA LEU A 136 -3.90 -0.64 -7.87
C LEU A 136 -3.79 0.38 -9.01
N GLN A 137 -4.89 0.71 -9.69
CA GLN A 137 -4.92 1.73 -10.73
C GLN A 137 -4.59 3.12 -10.16
N SER A 138 -5.10 3.44 -8.96
CA SER A 138 -4.76 4.68 -8.26
C SER A 138 -3.27 4.78 -7.97
N LEU A 139 -2.63 3.68 -7.54
CA LEU A 139 -1.19 3.60 -7.32
C LEU A 139 -0.40 3.78 -8.63
N ILE A 140 -0.80 3.10 -9.71
CA ILE A 140 -0.14 3.19 -11.02
C ILE A 140 -0.20 4.63 -11.56
N LEU A 141 -1.35 5.31 -11.45
CA LEU A 141 -1.51 6.71 -11.86
C LEU A 141 -0.61 7.67 -11.06
N LYS A 142 -0.21 7.28 -9.84
CA LYS A 142 0.72 8.02 -8.98
C LYS A 142 2.19 7.66 -9.24
N GLY A 143 2.47 6.81 -10.24
CA GLY A 143 3.82 6.43 -10.64
C GLY A 143 4.38 5.20 -9.93
N TRP A 144 3.58 4.50 -9.12
CA TRP A 144 3.98 3.22 -8.55
C TRP A 144 4.05 2.14 -9.62
N GLN A 145 5.03 1.25 -9.47
CA GLN A 145 5.24 0.12 -10.37
C GLN A 145 5.13 -1.18 -9.57
N GLU A 146 4.43 -2.15 -10.12
CA GLU A 146 4.31 -3.47 -9.51
C GLU A 146 5.65 -4.21 -9.61
N ALA A 147 6.22 -4.57 -8.46
CA ALA A 147 7.57 -5.15 -8.40
C ALA A 147 7.68 -6.56 -9.02
N PHE A 148 6.57 -7.29 -9.13
CA PHE A 148 6.56 -8.69 -9.60
C PHE A 148 5.88 -8.87 -10.97
N TYR A 149 5.33 -7.82 -11.56
CA TYR A 149 4.69 -7.89 -12.87
C TYR A 149 5.61 -7.28 -13.94
N SER A 150 6.39 -8.13 -14.61
CA SER A 150 7.00 -7.73 -15.88
C SER A 150 5.93 -7.80 -16.97
N PRO A 151 5.60 -6.70 -17.67
CA PRO A 151 4.88 -6.82 -18.91
C PRO A 151 5.74 -7.70 -19.82
N SER A 152 5.20 -8.84 -20.25
CA SER A 152 5.81 -9.66 -21.29
C SER A 152 6.17 -8.71 -22.42
N SER A 153 7.46 -8.56 -22.69
CA SER A 153 7.97 -7.72 -23.76
C SER A 153 7.21 -8.09 -25.03
N SER A 154 6.27 -7.23 -25.47
CA SER A 154 5.72 -7.33 -26.80
C SER A 154 6.88 -7.03 -27.73
N SER A 155 7.54 -8.08 -28.19
CA SER A 155 8.48 -8.04 -29.29
C SER A 155 7.70 -7.58 -30.53
N SER A 156 7.59 -6.26 -30.71
CA SER A 156 7.26 -5.69 -31.99
C SER A 156 8.48 -5.83 -32.89
N SER A 157 8.68 -7.04 -33.39
CA SER A 157 9.44 -7.28 -34.61
C SER A 157 8.62 -6.73 -35.78
N SER A 158 8.66 -5.41 -35.97
CA SER A 158 8.33 -4.82 -37.26
C SER A 158 9.63 -4.68 -38.04
N SER A 159 10.02 -5.79 -38.65
CA SER A 159 10.89 -5.78 -39.83
C SER A 159 10.10 -5.18 -41.00
N SER A 160 10.59 -4.06 -41.52
CA SER A 160 10.42 -3.60 -42.91
C SER A 160 11.50 -2.58 -43.20
#